data_AF-A0A396JBQ0-F1
#
_entry.id   AF-A0A396JBQ0-F1
#
_cell.length_a   1.000
_cell.length_b   1.000
_cell.length_c   1.000
_cell.angle_alpha   90.00
_cell.angle_beta   90.00
_cell.angle_gamma   90.00
#
_symmetry.space_group_name_H-M   'P 1'
#
loop_
_entity.id
_entity.type
_entity.pdbx_description
1 polymer ?
#
loop_
_entity_poly.entity_id
_entity_poly.type
_entity_poly.pdbx_seq_one_letter_code
_entity_poly.pdbx_strand_id
1 'polypeptide(L)'
;MKFNKESIEGRATQLRNRLTKEKSILVILDDIWGRLDLVEVGIPFGDDHKGCKLVVTSRDLNVLNCEMNIQKAFRIDVLHQEDSWKLFEKMAGDIVHEFNIKPIAVEVARCCAELPLLIVTVAKALRKKRSLRLEGCLKPIGEI
;
A
#
# COMPACT_ATOMS: atom_id res chain seq x y z
N MET A 1 10.59 -14.37 -12.15
CA MET A 1 11.69 -14.22 -13.12
C MET A 1 12.99 -14.54 -12.40
N LYS A 2 13.90 -15.32 -12.98
CA LYS A 2 15.23 -15.60 -12.41
C LYS A 2 16.29 -14.91 -13.27
N PHE A 3 17.23 -14.25 -12.61
CA PHE A 3 18.38 -13.65 -13.27
C PHE A 3 19.55 -14.63 -13.22
N ASN A 4 20.15 -14.89 -14.37
CA ASN A 4 21.23 -15.88 -14.49
C ASN A 4 22.59 -15.21 -14.76
N LYS A 5 22.62 -13.87 -14.75
CA LYS A 5 23.81 -13.06 -14.92
C LYS A 5 24.21 -12.48 -13.57
N GLU A 6 25.50 -12.49 -13.28
CA GLU A 6 26.04 -11.98 -12.02
C GLU A 6 26.25 -10.46 -12.05
N SER A 7 26.60 -9.90 -13.22
CA SER A 7 26.80 -8.46 -13.38
C SER A 7 25.47 -7.69 -13.41
N ILE A 8 25.49 -6.45 -12.90
CA ILE A 8 24.34 -5.53 -12.95
C ILE A 8 23.87 -5.33 -14.39
N GLU A 9 24.78 -4.99 -15.30
CA GLU A 9 24.50 -4.80 -16.73
C GLU A 9 23.91 -6.06 -17.39
N GLY A 10 24.43 -7.24 -17.03
CA GLY A 10 23.92 -8.51 -17.53
C GLY A 10 22.49 -8.77 -17.09
N ARG A 11 22.15 -8.43 -15.83
CA ARG A 11 20.77 -8.54 -15.30
C ARG A 11 19.84 -7.53 -15.96
N ALA A 12 20.27 -6.29 -16.11
CA ALA A 12 19.51 -5.24 -16.79
C ALA A 12 19.20 -5.62 -18.24
N THR A 13 20.20 -6.10 -18.98
CA THR A 13 20.02 -6.59 -20.35
C THR A 13 19.05 -7.77 -20.41
N GLN A 14 19.14 -8.71 -19.46
CA GLN A 14 18.23 -9.84 -19.38
C GLN A 14 16.78 -9.40 -19.10
N LEU A 15 16.59 -8.40 -18.23
CA LEU A 15 15.29 -7.79 -17.98
C LEU A 15 14.74 -7.14 -19.23
N ARG A 16 15.52 -6.25 -19.85
CA ARG A 16 15.11 -5.53 -21.06
C ARG A 16 14.67 -6.48 -22.15
N ASN A 17 15.48 -7.50 -22.44
CA ASN A 17 15.18 -8.51 -23.45
C ASN A 17 13.94 -9.36 -23.13
N ARG A 18 13.61 -9.55 -21.85
CA ARG A 18 12.39 -10.26 -21.48
C ARG A 18 11.16 -9.38 -21.67
N LEU A 19 11.25 -8.12 -21.27
CA LEU A 19 10.18 -7.13 -21.31
C LEU A 19 9.84 -6.74 -22.75
N THR A 20 10.83 -6.52 -23.63
CA THR A 20 10.61 -6.14 -25.04
C THR A 20 10.00 -7.23 -25.92
N LYS A 21 9.96 -8.49 -25.46
CA LYS A 21 9.29 -9.59 -26.16
C LYS A 21 7.78 -9.55 -26.00
N GLU A 22 7.29 -8.90 -24.96
CA GLU A 22 5.87 -8.83 -24.66
C GLU A 22 5.26 -7.62 -25.37
N LYS A 23 4.09 -7.78 -26.00
CA LYS A 23 3.43 -6.67 -26.70
C LYS A 23 3.02 -5.53 -25.74
N SER A 24 2.63 -5.88 -24.52
CA SER A 24 2.18 -4.94 -23.50
C SER A 24 2.53 -5.45 -22.12
N ILE A 25 3.09 -4.57 -21.28
CA ILE A 25 3.53 -4.92 -19.92
C ILE A 25 3.13 -3.82 -18.94
N LEU A 26 2.92 -4.23 -17.68
CA LEU A 26 2.80 -3.34 -16.54
C LEU A 26 3.95 -3.62 -15.59
N VAL A 27 4.79 -2.62 -15.37
CA VAL A 27 5.85 -2.65 -14.37
C VAL A 27 5.39 -1.85 -13.16
N ILE A 28 5.45 -2.46 -11.97
CA ILE A 28 5.11 -1.81 -10.70
C ILE A 28 6.40 -1.71 -9.89
N LEU A 29 6.80 -0.49 -9.58
CA LEU A 29 7.91 -0.17 -8.69
C LEU A 29 7.33 0.27 -7.36
N ASP A 30 7.53 -0.56 -6.34
CA ASP A 30 6.93 -0.34 -5.02
C ASP A 30 7.93 0.30 -4.06
N ASP A 31 7.46 1.27 -3.27
CA ASP A 31 8.19 1.95 -2.18
C ASP A 31 9.52 2.60 -2.63
N ILE A 32 9.49 3.39 -3.71
CA ILE A 32 10.66 4.11 -4.22
C ILE A 32 10.97 5.34 -3.37
N TRP A 33 12.24 5.50 -2.97
CA TRP A 33 12.71 6.58 -2.07
C TRP A 33 13.62 7.60 -2.75
N GLY A 34 13.84 7.47 -4.06
CA GLY A 34 14.62 8.43 -4.82
C GLY A 34 14.64 8.09 -6.31
N ARG A 35 15.46 8.81 -7.08
CA ARG A 35 15.57 8.64 -8.53
C ARG A 35 16.02 7.23 -8.89
N LEU A 36 15.29 6.62 -9.83
CA LEU A 36 15.65 5.35 -10.45
C LEU A 36 15.85 5.54 -11.95
N ASP A 37 17.04 5.20 -12.44
CA ASP A 37 17.30 5.17 -13.88
C ASP A 37 16.72 3.87 -14.48
N LEU A 38 15.60 4.01 -15.20
CA LEU A 38 14.93 2.88 -15.82
C LEU A 38 15.80 2.18 -16.87
N VAL A 39 16.67 2.92 -17.56
CA VAL A 39 17.57 2.36 -18.58
C VAL A 39 18.65 1.53 -17.92
N GLU A 40 19.26 2.04 -16.85
CA GLU A 40 20.27 1.30 -16.07
C GLU A 40 19.70 0.01 -15.49
N VAL A 41 18.45 0.05 -15.01
CA VAL A 41 17.75 -1.13 -14.49
C VAL A 41 17.31 -2.09 -15.61
N GLY A 42 17.21 -1.62 -16.85
CA GLY A 42 16.78 -2.40 -18.00
C GLY A 42 15.27 -2.46 -18.19
N ILE A 43 14.53 -1.47 -17.71
CA ILE A 43 13.09 -1.32 -17.93
C ILE A 43 12.88 -0.43 -19.17
N PRO A 44 12.37 -0.98 -20.29
CA PRO A 44 12.09 -0.19 -21.47
C PRO A 44 10.79 0.61 -21.25
N PHE A 45 10.80 1.93 -21.51
CA PHE A 45 9.64 2.80 -21.28
C PHE A 45 9.53 3.90 -22.34
N GLY A 46 8.31 4.42 -22.55
CA GLY A 46 8.07 5.45 -23.56
C GLY A 46 8.29 4.94 -24.98
N ASP A 47 9.12 5.62 -25.75
CA ASP A 47 9.40 5.28 -27.15
C ASP A 47 10.17 3.96 -27.31
N ASP A 48 10.95 3.57 -26.30
CA ASP A 48 11.63 2.28 -26.25
C ASP A 48 10.64 1.10 -26.22
N HIS A 49 9.42 1.33 -25.72
CA HIS A 49 8.37 0.32 -25.67
C HIS A 49 6.99 0.94 -25.44
N LYS A 50 6.28 1.29 -26.52
CA LYS A 50 4.95 1.94 -26.44
C LYS A 50 3.89 1.15 -25.67
N GLY A 51 4.04 -0.18 -25.57
CA GLY A 51 3.17 -1.04 -24.77
C GLY A 51 3.53 -1.14 -23.27
N CYS A 52 4.58 -0.48 -22.80
CA CYS A 52 5.01 -0.55 -21.41
C CYS A 52 4.37 0.55 -20.57
N LYS A 53 3.66 0.15 -19.52
CA LYS A 53 3.12 1.05 -18.50
C LYS A 53 3.92 0.90 -17.21
N LEU A 54 4.19 2.03 -16.57
CA LEU A 54 4.90 2.10 -15.32
C LEU A 54 3.98 2.67 -14.24
N VAL A 55 3.90 1.97 -13.12
CA VAL A 55 3.28 2.47 -11.89
C VAL A 55 4.36 2.51 -10.82
N VAL A 56 4.50 3.66 -10.18
CA VAL A 56 5.46 3.87 -9.10
C VAL A 56 4.68 4.24 -7.85
N THR A 57 5.01 3.60 -6.72
CA THR A 57 4.49 3.98 -5.41
C THR A 57 5.63 4.55 -4.57
N SER A 58 5.33 5.56 -3.78
CA SER A 58 6.24 6.14 -2.80
C SER A 58 5.43 6.72 -1.65
N ARG A 59 6.06 6.83 -0.48
CA ARG A 59 5.52 7.55 0.68
C ARG A 59 5.86 9.04 0.62
N ASP A 60 6.78 9.43 -0.26
CA ASP A 60 7.16 10.82 -0.47
C ASP A 60 6.70 11.30 -1.85
N LEU A 61 5.80 12.28 -1.84
CA LEU A 61 5.28 12.88 -3.07
C LEU A 61 6.38 13.61 -3.87
N ASN A 62 7.43 14.10 -3.21
CA ASN A 62 8.56 14.76 -3.88
C ASN A 62 9.38 13.77 -4.70
N VAL A 63 9.57 12.54 -4.22
CA VAL A 63 10.25 11.48 -4.98
C VAL A 63 9.50 11.22 -6.29
N LEU A 64 8.17 11.17 -6.24
CA LEU A 64 7.35 10.98 -7.44
C LEU A 64 7.46 12.18 -8.40
N ASN A 65 7.23 13.39 -7.90
CA ASN A 65 7.10 14.60 -8.72
C ASN A 65 8.45 15.12 -9.24
N CYS A 66 9.49 15.12 -8.39
CA CYS A 66 10.77 15.76 -8.69
C CYS A 66 11.81 14.78 -9.22
N GLU A 67 11.82 13.54 -8.72
CA GLU A 67 12.90 12.59 -9.06
C GLU A 67 12.50 11.61 -10.16
N MET A 68 11.26 11.13 -10.15
CA MET A 68 10.74 10.18 -11.14
C MET A 68 10.02 10.85 -12.33
N ASN A 69 9.73 12.15 -12.24
CA ASN A 69 9.04 12.95 -13.27
C ASN A 69 7.77 12.26 -13.82
N ILE A 70 6.89 11.83 -12.91
CA ILE A 70 5.68 11.08 -13.28
C ILE A 70 4.68 11.94 -14.07
N GLN A 71 4.01 11.33 -15.05
CA GLN A 71 2.99 12.02 -15.86
C GLN A 71 1.69 12.29 -15.09
N LYS A 72 1.35 11.41 -14.14
CA LYS A 72 0.11 11.48 -13.37
C LYS A 72 0.33 10.95 -11.96
N ALA A 73 0.09 11.82 -10.98
CA ALA A 73 0.15 11.48 -9.57
C ALA A 73 -1.23 11.11 -9.03
N PHE A 74 -1.29 10.08 -8.20
CA PHE A 74 -2.48 9.73 -7.43
C PHE A 74 -2.09 9.68 -5.97
N ARG A 75 -2.56 10.67 -5.20
CA ARG A 75 -2.39 10.67 -3.76
C ARG A 75 -3.42 9.71 -3.15
N ILE A 76 -2.93 8.76 -2.37
CA ILE A 76 -3.79 7.87 -1.58
C ILE A 76 -3.92 8.53 -0.21
N ASP A 77 -5.08 9.13 0.04
CA ASP A 77 -5.41 9.69 1.34
C ASP A 77 -5.91 8.61 2.31
N VAL A 78 -6.06 9.01 3.58
CA VAL A 78 -6.74 8.19 4.59
C VAL A 78 -8.20 7.95 4.18
N LEU A 79 -8.81 6.90 4.73
CA LEU A 79 -10.18 6.53 4.37
C LEU A 79 -11.19 7.53 4.93
N HIS A 80 -12.20 7.90 4.15
CA HIS A 80 -13.33 8.64 4.71
C HIS A 80 -13.96 7.90 5.90
N GLN A 81 -14.47 8.64 6.88
CA GLN A 81 -15.05 8.08 8.11
C GLN A 81 -16.08 6.96 7.86
N GLU A 82 -16.92 7.11 6.84
CA GLU A 82 -17.92 6.10 6.46
C GLU A 82 -17.27 4.79 5.98
N ASP A 83 -16.25 4.91 5.10
CA ASP A 83 -15.52 3.75 4.58
C ASP A 83 -14.64 3.10 5.66
N SER A 84 -14.10 3.92 6.57
CA SER A 84 -13.40 3.46 7.76
C SER A 84 -14.31 2.59 8.65
N TRP A 85 -15.54 3.04 8.90
CA TRP A 85 -16.52 2.24 9.65
C TRP A 85 -16.91 0.96 8.91
N LYS A 86 -17.22 1.04 7.61
CA LYS A 86 -17.53 -0.15 6.78
C LYS A 86 -16.39 -1.17 6.80
N LEU A 87 -15.15 -0.71 6.72
CA LEU A 87 -13.98 -1.58 6.82
C LEU A 87 -13.86 -2.19 8.23
N PHE A 88 -14.02 -1.38 9.28
CA PHE A 88 -13.98 -1.86 10.66
C PHE A 88 -15.02 -2.95 10.91
N GLU A 89 -16.28 -2.69 10.55
CA GLU A 89 -17.41 -3.62 10.65
C GLU A 89 -17.13 -4.91 9.89
N LYS A 90 -16.68 -4.81 8.63
CA LYS A 90 -16.31 -5.97 7.81
C LYS A 90 -15.22 -6.82 8.46
N MET A 91 -14.23 -6.21 9.11
CA MET A 91 -13.11 -6.93 9.71
C MET A 91 -13.42 -7.50 11.10
N ALA A 92 -14.22 -6.80 11.89
CA ALA A 92 -14.63 -7.19 13.24
C ALA A 92 -15.78 -8.22 13.23
N GLY A 93 -16.65 -8.17 12.22
CA GLY A 93 -17.88 -8.96 12.13
C GLY A 93 -19.00 -8.42 13.02
N ASP A 94 -20.09 -9.18 13.14
CA ASP A 94 -21.36 -8.72 13.72
C ASP A 94 -21.29 -8.29 15.20
N ILE A 95 -20.18 -8.60 15.89
CA ILE A 95 -19.93 -8.20 17.28
C ILE A 95 -20.06 -6.69 17.49
N VAL A 96 -19.76 -5.89 16.47
CA VAL A 96 -19.84 -4.41 16.53
C VAL A 96 -21.27 -3.90 16.60
N HIS A 97 -22.28 -4.75 16.39
CA HIS A 97 -23.69 -4.39 16.49
C HIS A 97 -24.31 -4.78 17.84
N GLU A 98 -23.59 -5.52 18.70
CA GLU A 98 -24.07 -5.84 20.05
C GLU A 98 -24.23 -4.54 20.87
N PHE A 99 -25.37 -4.38 21.56
CA PHE A 99 -25.74 -3.12 22.24
C PHE A 99 -24.65 -2.58 23.18
N ASN A 100 -23.98 -3.47 23.92
CA ASN A 100 -22.91 -3.11 24.86
C ASN A 100 -21.55 -2.83 24.18
N ILE A 101 -21.36 -3.27 22.94
CA ILE A 101 -20.09 -3.18 22.22
C ILE A 101 -20.12 -2.05 21.21
N LYS A 102 -21.28 -1.79 20.58
CA LYS A 102 -21.43 -0.80 19.52
C LYS A 102 -20.88 0.59 19.88
N PRO A 103 -21.15 1.18 21.07
CA PRO A 103 -20.58 2.48 21.42
C PRO A 103 -19.04 2.46 21.48
N ILE A 104 -18.47 1.38 22.03
CA ILE A 104 -17.01 1.21 22.16
C ILE A 104 -16.38 0.96 20.79
N ALA A 105 -16.99 0.11 19.95
CA ALA A 105 -16.49 -0.20 18.61
C ALA A 105 -16.44 1.03 17.72
N VAL A 106 -17.46 1.90 17.79
CA VAL A 106 -17.48 3.17 17.05
C VAL A 106 -16.34 4.08 17.51
N GLU A 107 -16.13 4.22 18.82
CA GLU A 107 -15.05 5.07 19.34
C GLU A 107 -13.66 4.53 18.95
N VAL A 108 -13.47 3.22 19.08
CA VAL A 108 -12.24 2.54 18.68
C VAL A 108 -11.96 2.70 17.19
N ALA A 109 -12.98 2.60 16.34
CA ALA A 109 -12.84 2.84 14.91
C ALA A 109 -12.40 4.29 14.62
N ARG A 110 -12.92 5.27 15.36
CA ARG A 110 -12.48 6.68 15.25
C ARG A 110 -11.04 6.89 15.69
N CYS A 111 -10.59 6.19 16.75
CA CYS A 111 -9.19 6.23 17.18
C CYS A 111 -8.19 5.67 16.15
N CYS A 112 -8.67 4.93 15.14
CA CYS A 112 -7.80 4.39 14.11
C CYS A 112 -7.31 5.43 13.07
N ALA A 113 -7.65 6.71 13.27
CA ALA A 113 -7.21 7.83 12.44
C ALA A 113 -7.42 7.59 10.94
N GLU A 114 -8.49 6.88 10.58
CA GLU A 114 -8.85 6.59 9.18
C GLU A 114 -7.78 5.77 8.42
N LEU A 115 -6.81 5.19 9.13
CA LEU A 115 -5.73 4.39 8.55
C LEU A 115 -6.18 2.94 8.36
N PRO A 116 -6.26 2.42 7.10
CA PRO A 116 -6.74 1.07 6.82
C PRO A 116 -6.00 0.00 7.63
N LEU A 117 -4.68 0.14 7.78
CA LEU A 117 -3.85 -0.83 8.48
C LEU A 117 -4.20 -0.91 9.98
N LEU A 118 -4.44 0.25 10.62
CA LEU A 118 -4.80 0.32 12.03
C LEU A 118 -6.21 -0.21 12.26
N ILE A 119 -7.15 0.21 11.41
CA ILE A 119 -8.55 -0.28 11.40
C ILE A 119 -8.58 -1.80 11.33
N VAL A 120 -7.91 -2.40 10.33
CA VAL A 120 -7.88 -3.85 10.13
C VAL A 120 -7.27 -4.57 11.33
N THR A 121 -6.19 -4.03 11.89
CA THR A 121 -5.49 -4.63 13.03
C THR A 121 -6.37 -4.66 14.28
N VAL A 122 -6.97 -3.52 14.62
CA VAL A 122 -7.81 -3.36 15.81
C VAL A 122 -9.12 -4.12 15.67
N ALA A 123 -9.79 -4.04 14.52
CA ALA A 123 -11.02 -4.77 14.24
C ALA A 123 -10.82 -6.29 14.34
N LYS A 124 -9.72 -6.82 13.79
CA LYS A 124 -9.37 -8.25 13.92
C LYS A 124 -9.06 -8.64 15.37
N ALA A 125 -8.43 -7.76 16.15
CA ALA A 125 -8.18 -7.99 17.57
C ALA A 125 -9.49 -8.02 18.38
N LEU A 126 -10.42 -7.10 18.11
CA LEU A 126 -11.76 -7.07 18.67
C LEU A 126 -12.51 -8.39 18.41
N ARG A 127 -12.48 -8.87 17.16
CA ARG A 127 -13.08 -10.15 16.78
C ARG A 127 -12.54 -11.34 17.59
N LYS A 128 -11.22 -11.38 17.83
CA LYS A 128 -10.57 -12.43 18.63
C LYS A 128 -10.88 -12.33 20.13
N LYS A 129 -11.05 -11.11 20.64
CA LYS A 129 -11.24 -10.84 22.08
C LYS A 129 -12.63 -11.14 22.64
N ARG A 130 -13.55 -11.71 21.87
CA ARG A 130 -14.68 -12.48 22.41
C ARG A 130 -14.21 -13.62 23.35
N SER A 131 -12.91 -13.96 23.36
CA SER A 131 -12.27 -14.89 24.30
C SER A 131 -11.64 -14.25 25.55
N LEU A 132 -11.31 -12.94 25.59
CA LEU A 132 -10.62 -12.29 26.72
C LEU A 132 -10.99 -10.80 26.78
N ARG A 133 -11.55 -10.37 27.92
CA ARG A 133 -12.05 -9.01 28.25
C ARG A 133 -11.19 -7.87 27.67
N LEU A 134 -11.86 -6.87 27.09
CA LEU A 134 -11.28 -5.75 26.32
C LEU A 134 -10.86 -4.53 27.14
N GLU A 135 -10.72 -4.63 28.46
CA GLU A 135 -10.52 -3.45 29.32
C GLU A 135 -9.10 -2.84 29.27
N GLY A 136 -8.16 -3.42 28.51
CA GLY A 136 -6.73 -3.04 28.60
C GLY A 136 -6.04 -2.47 27.35
N CYS A 137 -6.71 -2.26 26.21
CA CYS A 137 -6.01 -1.95 24.95
C CYS A 137 -6.13 -0.52 24.41
N LEU A 138 -6.71 0.41 25.16
CA LEU A 138 -6.87 1.80 24.70
C LEU A 138 -6.14 2.75 25.66
N LYS A 139 -4.82 2.81 25.55
CA LYS A 139 -4.11 4.03 25.91
C LYS A 139 -4.05 4.92 24.66
N PRO A 140 -4.25 6.24 24.79
CA PRO A 140 -4.26 7.15 23.66
C PRO A 140 -2.95 7.08 22.88
N ILE A 141 -3.04 7.08 21.55
CA ILE A 141 -1.91 7.07 20.59
C ILE A 141 -1.15 8.43 20.58
N GLY A 142 -1.31 9.25 21.63
CA GLY A 142 -0.72 10.59 21.76
C GLY A 142 0.65 10.63 22.46
N GLU A 143 1.26 9.47 22.75
CA GLU A 143 2.59 9.38 23.38
C GLU A 143 3.52 8.38 22.65
N ILE A 144 3.57 8.45 21.31
CA ILE A 144 4.66 7.88 20.50
C ILE A 144 5.16 8.95 19.55
#